data_AF-B4NCY7-F1
#
_entry.id   AF-B4NCY7-F1
#
_cell.length_a   1.000
_cell.length_b   1.000
_cell.length_c   1.000
_cell.angle_alpha   90.00
_cell.angle_beta   90.00
_cell.angle_gamma   90.00
#
_symmetry.space_group_name_H-M   'P 1'
#
loop_
_entity.id
_entity.type
_entity.pdbx_description
1 polymer ?
#
loop_
_entity_poly.entity_id
_entity_poly.type
_entity_poly.pdbx_seq_one_letter_code
_entity_poly.pdbx_strand_id
1 'polypeptide(L)'
;MDWSEPPMDLYNDESLMLILGLSVCTQLVLMVYITMTLTHSNALRRKQYNEMKRRHYGNFIFRRLLAQLDQAWMSSSRCADLDACRLAQCQALDAIHLFRHSAIQLLYPEFEMHSEQASDAYWVLNEQELELSTAGYAFADISVEVTDDLLVHLVHPERTDGAY
;
A
#
# COMPACT_ATOMS: atom_id res chain seq x y z
N MET A 1 11.68 73.81 35.68
CA MET A 1 11.04 73.33 34.45
C MET A 1 11.55 71.92 34.25
N ASP A 2 10.81 70.98 34.78
CA ASP A 2 10.94 69.55 34.48
C ASP A 2 10.64 69.36 32.99
N TRP A 3 11.45 68.56 32.30
CA TRP A 3 11.05 67.54 31.30
C TRP A 3 12.32 66.76 30.98
N SER A 4 12.54 65.74 31.82
CA SER A 4 13.21 64.48 31.50
C SER A 4 13.36 64.18 30.00
N GLU A 5 14.56 64.37 29.47
CA GLU A 5 15.01 63.55 28.35
C GLU A 5 15.35 62.18 28.94
N PRO A 6 14.66 61.09 28.54
CA PRO A 6 15.12 59.78 28.93
C PRO A 6 16.49 59.55 28.26
N PRO A 7 17.48 58.98 28.97
CA PRO A 7 18.70 58.54 28.31
C PRO A 7 18.33 57.34 27.43
N MET A 8 18.02 57.61 26.17
CA MET A 8 17.81 56.60 25.13
C MET A 8 19.15 55.99 24.65
N ASP A 9 20.13 55.87 25.54
CA ASP A 9 21.47 55.30 25.25
C ASP A 9 21.68 53.94 25.93
N LEU A 10 20.65 53.38 26.58
CA LEU A 10 20.71 52.05 27.19
C LEU A 10 20.11 50.92 26.34
N TYR A 11 19.78 51.18 25.07
CA TYR A 11 19.57 50.11 24.09
C TYR A 11 20.94 49.68 23.55
N ASN A 12 21.70 49.03 24.43
CA ASN A 12 23.05 48.53 24.21
C ASN A 12 23.07 47.64 22.95
N ASP A 13 24.00 47.88 22.02
CA ASP A 13 24.15 47.10 20.78
C ASP A 13 24.23 45.58 21.05
N GLU A 14 24.77 45.21 22.22
CA GLU A 14 24.80 43.83 22.73
C GLU A 14 23.40 43.23 22.93
N SER A 15 22.46 44.02 23.49
CA SER A 15 21.05 43.61 23.64
C SER A 15 20.38 43.47 22.28
N LEU A 16 20.69 44.34 21.33
CA LEU A 16 20.17 44.26 19.96
C LEU A 16 20.70 43.02 19.23
N MET A 17 21.99 42.71 19.39
CA MET A 17 22.63 41.50 18.86
C MET A 17 22.06 40.22 19.50
N LEU A 18 21.77 40.22 20.80
CA LEU A 18 21.12 39.10 21.48
C LEU A 18 19.68 38.88 20.97
N ILE A 19 18.90 39.96 20.81
CA ILE A 19 17.54 39.89 20.26
C ILE A 19 17.58 39.38 18.81
N LEU A 20 18.51 39.88 18.00
CA LEU A 20 18.69 39.42 16.62
C LEU A 20 19.07 37.93 16.58
N GLY A 21 20.01 37.50 17.43
CA GLY A 21 20.43 36.11 17.55
C GLY A 21 19.29 35.19 17.99
N LEU A 22 18.52 35.58 19.01
CA LEU A 22 17.32 34.84 19.45
C LEU A 22 16.26 34.79 18.35
N SER A 23 16.07 35.86 17.59
CA SER A 23 15.15 35.90 16.45
C SER A 23 15.57 34.90 15.35
N VAL A 24 16.85 34.91 14.96
CA VAL A 24 17.38 33.94 13.99
C VAL A 24 17.26 32.50 14.51
N CYS A 25 17.59 32.25 15.77
CA CYS A 25 17.46 30.93 16.39
C CYS A 25 16.01 30.44 16.40
N THR A 26 15.05 31.30 16.77
CA THR A 26 13.63 30.93 16.77
C THR A 26 13.12 30.66 15.35
N GLN A 27 13.55 31.43 14.35
CA GLN A 27 13.23 31.18 12.93
C GLN A 27 13.81 29.84 12.44
N LEU A 28 15.04 29.50 12.80
CA LEU A 28 15.66 28.22 12.45
C LEU A 28 14.93 27.04 13.10
N VAL A 29 14.60 27.13 14.38
CA VAL A 29 13.83 26.09 15.09
C VAL A 29 12.44 25.94 14.46
N LEU A 30 11.78 27.05 14.12
CA LEU A 30 10.48 27.02 13.45
C LEU A 30 10.56 26.33 12.07
N MET A 31 11.58 26.65 11.28
CA MET A 31 11.82 26.00 9.99
C MET A 31 12.03 24.49 10.13
N VAL A 32 12.86 24.06 11.10
CA VAL A 32 13.08 22.63 11.38
C VAL A 32 11.79 21.94 11.83
N TYR A 33 10.99 22.61 12.66
CA TYR A 33 9.70 22.08 13.10
C TYR A 33 8.70 21.93 11.92
N ILE A 34 8.64 22.92 11.03
CA ILE A 34 7.80 22.86 9.83
C ILE A 34 8.26 21.73 8.90
N THR A 35 9.56 21.56 8.67
CA THR A 35 10.05 20.47 7.82
C THR A 35 9.79 19.09 8.45
N MET A 36 9.94 18.94 9.77
CA MET A 36 9.60 17.71 10.48
C MET A 36 8.09 17.39 10.39
N THR A 37 7.21 18.37 10.60
CA THR A 37 5.76 18.16 10.52
C THR A 37 5.30 17.84 9.10
N LEU A 38 5.89 18.47 8.08
CA LEU A 38 5.63 18.16 6.67
C LEU A 38 6.14 16.77 6.29
N THR A 39 7.34 16.40 6.69
CA THR A 39 7.89 15.06 6.39
C THR A 39 7.11 13.97 7.11
N HIS A 40 6.71 14.18 8.36
CA HIS A 40 5.91 13.23 9.13
C HIS A 40 4.50 13.02 8.55
N SER A 41 3.79 14.11 8.21
CA SER A 41 2.46 14.02 7.59
C SER A 41 2.51 13.38 6.21
N ASN A 42 3.53 13.69 5.40
CA ASN A 42 3.73 13.06 4.11
C ASN A 42 4.08 11.57 4.24
N ALA A 43 4.87 11.17 5.24
CA ALA A 43 5.18 9.77 5.50
C ALA A 43 3.92 8.98 5.89
N LEU A 44 3.08 9.53 6.76
CA LEU A 44 1.82 8.90 7.16
C LEU A 44 0.86 8.75 5.97
N ARG A 45 0.71 9.81 5.17
CA ARG A 45 -0.14 9.80 3.97
C ARG A 45 0.34 8.78 2.93
N ARG A 46 1.67 8.70 2.72
CA ARG A 46 2.27 7.69 1.84
C ARG A 46 2.00 6.27 2.35
N LYS A 47 2.13 6.04 3.66
CA LYS A 47 1.84 4.74 4.28
C LYS A 47 0.38 4.33 4.05
N GLN A 48 -0.57 5.21 4.33
CA GLN A 48 -2.00 4.95 4.12
C GLN A 48 -2.32 4.67 2.64
N TYR A 49 -1.73 5.43 1.72
CA TYR A 49 -1.91 5.23 0.30
C TYR A 49 -1.36 3.86 -0.17
N ASN A 50 -0.18 3.48 0.31
CA ASN A 50 0.41 2.17 0.00
C ASN A 50 -0.43 1.02 0.57
N GLU A 51 -0.95 1.16 1.80
CA GLU A 51 -1.86 0.18 2.40
C GLU A 51 -3.16 0.04 1.58
N MET A 52 -3.76 1.16 1.15
CA MET A 52 -4.94 1.14 0.30
C MET A 52 -4.66 0.44 -1.04
N LYS A 53 -3.55 0.77 -1.70
CA LYS A 53 -3.12 0.10 -2.94
C LYS A 53 -2.92 -1.40 -2.75
N ARG A 54 -2.25 -1.77 -1.66
CA ARG A 54 -1.98 -3.16 -1.31
C ARG A 54 -3.26 -3.96 -1.12
N ARG A 55 -4.23 -3.41 -0.38
CA ARG A 55 -5.56 -4.03 -0.21
C ARG A 55 -6.31 -4.16 -1.53
N HIS A 56 -6.29 -3.11 -2.34
CA HIS A 56 -6.92 -3.12 -3.66
C HIS A 56 -6.32 -4.21 -4.57
N TYR A 57 -4.99 -4.31 -4.60
CA TYR A 57 -4.28 -5.36 -5.34
C TYR A 57 -4.58 -6.76 -4.79
N GLY A 58 -4.64 -6.93 -3.46
CA GLY A 58 -5.05 -8.19 -2.82
C GLY A 58 -6.44 -8.66 -3.27
N ASN A 59 -7.41 -7.76 -3.27
CA ASN A 59 -8.75 -8.02 -3.77
C ASN A 59 -8.74 -8.33 -5.27
N PHE A 60 -7.90 -7.65 -6.06
CA PHE A 60 -7.75 -7.94 -7.49
C PHE A 60 -7.21 -9.35 -7.76
N ILE A 61 -6.12 -9.77 -7.11
CA ILE A 61 -5.51 -11.09 -7.35
C ILE A 61 -6.44 -12.23 -6.93
N PHE A 62 -7.23 -12.04 -5.87
CA PHE A 62 -8.22 -13.01 -5.43
C PHE A 62 -9.38 -13.14 -6.44
N ARG A 63 -9.93 -12.02 -6.91
CA ARG A 63 -10.97 -12.00 -7.94
C ARG A 63 -10.47 -12.63 -9.25
N ARG A 64 -9.22 -12.35 -9.62
CA ARG A 64 -8.56 -12.97 -10.77
C ARG A 64 -8.42 -14.48 -10.62
N LEU A 65 -8.02 -14.97 -9.44
CA LEU A 65 -7.97 -16.40 -9.17
C LEU A 65 -9.35 -17.04 -9.35
N LEU A 66 -10.40 -16.44 -8.77
CA LEU A 66 -11.77 -16.96 -8.89
C LEU A 66 -12.22 -17.06 -10.35
N ALA A 67 -12.01 -15.99 -11.12
CA ALA A 67 -12.36 -15.96 -12.54
C ALA A 67 -11.63 -17.05 -13.35
N GLN A 68 -10.33 -17.26 -13.08
CA GLN A 68 -9.54 -18.29 -13.76
C GLN A 68 -9.95 -19.72 -13.36
N LEU A 69 -10.31 -19.94 -12.09
CA LEU A 69 -10.80 -21.23 -11.62
C LEU A 69 -12.19 -21.55 -12.19
N ASP A 70 -13.09 -20.56 -12.25
CA ASP A 70 -14.41 -20.73 -12.84
C ASP A 70 -14.33 -21.01 -14.35
N GLN A 71 -13.41 -20.34 -15.06
CA GLN A 71 -13.13 -20.64 -16.46
C GLN A 71 -12.60 -22.07 -16.66
N ALA A 72 -11.68 -22.53 -15.81
CA ALA A 72 -11.18 -23.91 -15.83
C ALA A 72 -12.29 -24.92 -15.48
N TRP A 73 -13.19 -24.58 -14.55
CA TRP A 73 -14.31 -25.44 -14.19
C TRP A 73 -15.34 -25.55 -15.32
N MET A 74 -15.67 -24.44 -15.97
CA MET A 74 -16.56 -24.43 -17.13
C MET A 74 -15.97 -25.18 -18.33
N SER A 75 -14.65 -25.15 -18.53
CA SER A 75 -14.01 -25.95 -19.58
C SER A 75 -14.02 -27.45 -19.26
N SER A 76 -13.87 -27.83 -17.98
CA SER A 76 -13.95 -29.23 -17.55
C SER A 76 -15.37 -29.80 -17.61
N SER A 77 -16.38 -29.06 -17.13
CA SER A 77 -17.78 -29.55 -17.02
C SER A 77 -18.46 -29.78 -18.38
N ARG A 78 -17.95 -29.17 -19.44
CA ARG A 78 -18.44 -29.35 -20.81
C ARG A 78 -17.73 -30.48 -21.57
N CYS A 79 -16.77 -31.16 -20.94
CA CYS A 79 -15.93 -32.14 -21.61
C CYS A 79 -16.26 -33.58 -21.21
N ALA A 80 -16.63 -34.38 -22.22
CA ALA A 80 -16.64 -35.84 -22.14
C ALA A 80 -15.26 -36.46 -22.42
N ASP A 81 -14.26 -35.63 -22.75
CA ASP A 81 -12.93 -36.01 -23.18
C ASP A 81 -11.88 -35.83 -22.06
N LEU A 82 -11.01 -36.84 -21.88
CA LEU A 82 -10.00 -36.91 -20.84
C LEU A 82 -8.92 -35.82 -21.02
N ASP A 83 -8.59 -35.50 -22.27
CA ASP A 83 -7.56 -34.51 -22.59
C ASP A 83 -7.97 -33.09 -22.22
N ALA A 84 -9.25 -32.76 -22.36
CA ALA A 84 -9.77 -31.46 -21.98
C ALA A 84 -9.91 -31.30 -20.46
N CYS A 85 -10.22 -32.40 -19.74
CA CYS A 85 -10.15 -32.42 -18.28
C CYS A 85 -8.72 -32.17 -17.77
N ARG A 86 -7.73 -32.79 -18.40
CA ARG A 86 -6.31 -32.56 -18.08
C ARG A 86 -5.88 -31.11 -18.37
N LEU A 87 -6.34 -30.52 -19.47
CA LEU A 87 -6.07 -29.12 -19.80
C LEU A 87 -6.68 -28.17 -18.76
N ALA A 88 -7.93 -28.40 -18.35
CA ALA A 88 -8.60 -27.63 -17.30
C ALA A 88 -7.85 -27.73 -15.97
N GLN A 89 -7.36 -28.93 -15.62
CA GLN A 89 -6.54 -29.13 -14.42
C GLN A 89 -5.24 -28.33 -14.48
N CYS A 90 -4.53 -28.32 -15.62
CA CYS A 90 -3.33 -27.51 -15.79
C CYS A 90 -3.64 -26.02 -15.65
N GLN A 91 -4.73 -25.53 -16.25
CA GLN A 91 -5.16 -24.12 -16.14
C GLN A 91 -5.46 -23.72 -14.70
N ALA A 92 -6.12 -24.59 -13.94
CA ALA A 92 -6.39 -24.35 -12.53
C ALA A 92 -5.10 -24.30 -11.69
N LEU A 93 -4.15 -25.21 -11.94
CA LEU A 93 -2.85 -25.21 -11.26
C LEU A 93 -2.04 -23.96 -11.59
N ASP A 94 -1.98 -23.55 -12.85
CA ASP A 94 -1.28 -22.33 -13.28
C ASP A 94 -1.88 -21.09 -12.61
N ALA A 95 -3.22 -21.00 -12.52
CA ALA A 95 -3.90 -19.92 -11.82
C ALA A 95 -3.53 -19.87 -10.33
N ILE A 96 -3.47 -21.03 -9.66
CA ILE A 96 -3.05 -21.14 -8.26
C ILE A 96 -1.59 -20.72 -8.09
N HIS A 97 -0.70 -21.12 -8.99
CA HIS A 97 0.72 -20.74 -8.93
C HIS A 97 0.92 -19.24 -9.11
N LEU A 98 0.23 -18.62 -10.08
CA LEU A 98 0.24 -17.18 -10.29
C LEU A 98 -0.29 -16.44 -9.06
N PHE A 99 -1.41 -16.89 -8.50
CA PHE A 99 -1.97 -16.31 -7.29
C PHE A 99 -0.99 -16.41 -6.12
N ARG A 100 -0.39 -17.58 -5.88
CA ARG A 100 0.58 -17.77 -4.78
C ARG A 100 1.77 -16.86 -4.93
N HIS A 101 2.31 -16.73 -6.14
CA HIS A 101 3.41 -15.82 -6.41
C HIS A 101 3.04 -14.37 -6.05
N SER A 102 1.91 -13.87 -6.56
CA SER A 102 1.43 -12.51 -6.26
C SER A 102 1.06 -12.31 -4.79
N ALA A 103 0.53 -13.33 -4.12
CA ALA A 103 0.18 -13.26 -2.70
C ALA A 103 1.43 -13.22 -1.80
N ILE A 104 2.49 -13.96 -2.14
CA ILE A 104 3.77 -13.91 -1.42
C ILE A 104 4.41 -12.52 -1.54
N GLN A 105 4.36 -11.90 -2.74
CA GLN A 105 4.80 -10.53 -2.95
C GLN A 105 4.01 -9.52 -2.10
N LEU A 106 2.71 -9.78 -1.86
CA LEU A 106 1.87 -8.95 -1.01
C LEU A 106 2.20 -9.11 0.49
N LEU A 107 2.51 -10.33 0.92
CA LEU A 107 2.74 -10.69 2.32
C LEU A 107 4.13 -10.29 2.83
N TYR A 108 5.15 -10.34 1.98
CA TYR A 108 6.53 -10.06 2.37
C TYR A 108 7.12 -8.90 1.56
N PRO A 109 6.63 -7.66 1.76
CA PRO A 109 7.14 -6.49 1.06
C PRO A 109 8.61 -6.20 1.37
N GLU A 110 9.14 -6.73 2.49
CA GLU A 110 10.53 -6.58 2.94
C GLU A 110 11.57 -7.09 1.92
N PHE A 111 11.20 -8.02 1.03
CA PHE A 111 12.08 -8.47 -0.06
C PHE A 111 12.17 -7.47 -1.23
N GLU A 112 11.34 -6.42 -1.24
CA GLU A 112 11.33 -5.34 -2.26
C GLU A 112 11.66 -3.95 -1.67
N MET A 113 11.97 -3.84 -0.37
CA MET A 113 12.09 -2.58 0.39
C MET A 113 13.37 -1.75 0.17
N HIS A 114 13.89 -1.68 -1.06
CA HIS A 114 14.98 -0.76 -1.39
C HIS A 114 14.63 0.31 -2.43
N SER A 115 13.37 0.45 -2.82
CA SER A 115 13.05 1.30 -3.97
C SER A 115 11.83 2.19 -3.74
N GLU A 116 11.95 3.45 -4.16
CA GLU A 116 10.85 4.39 -4.39
C GLU A 116 9.76 3.81 -5.32
N GLN A 117 9.98 2.65 -5.93
CA GLN A 117 9.10 1.91 -6.84
C GLN A 117 8.15 0.92 -6.15
N ALA A 118 8.12 0.79 -4.82
CA ALA A 118 7.15 -0.07 -4.13
C ALA A 118 5.67 0.26 -4.49
N SER A 119 5.41 1.48 -4.97
CA SER A 119 4.10 1.92 -5.47
C SER A 119 3.71 1.29 -6.82
N ASP A 120 4.68 0.86 -7.63
CA ASP A 120 4.46 0.32 -8.97
C ASP A 120 4.21 -1.20 -8.94
N ALA A 121 4.72 -1.91 -7.93
CA ALA A 121 4.50 -3.35 -7.75
C ALA A 121 3.01 -3.70 -7.52
N TYR A 122 2.24 -2.79 -6.94
CA TYR A 122 0.80 -2.97 -6.63
C TYR A 122 -0.12 -2.24 -7.61
N TRP A 123 0.37 -1.88 -8.79
CA TRP A 123 -0.42 -1.21 -9.81
C TRP A 123 -1.30 -2.21 -10.57
N VAL A 124 -2.60 -1.95 -10.60
CA VAL A 124 -3.57 -2.69 -11.40
C VAL A 124 -3.99 -1.80 -12.57
N LEU A 125 -3.93 -2.32 -13.79
CA LEU A 125 -4.40 -1.59 -14.96
C LEU A 125 -5.94 -1.55 -14.96
N ASN A 126 -6.51 -0.38 -15.26
CA ASN A 126 -7.97 -0.21 -15.34
C ASN A 126 -8.62 -1.18 -16.35
N GLU A 127 -7.89 -1.55 -17.41
CA GLU A 127 -8.32 -2.54 -18.40
C GLU A 127 -8.53 -3.91 -17.76
N GLN A 128 -7.63 -4.35 -16.88
CA GLN A 128 -7.74 -5.64 -16.19
C GLN A 128 -8.87 -5.64 -15.16
N GLU A 129 -9.10 -4.51 -14.48
CA GLU A 129 -10.27 -4.34 -13.61
C GLU A 129 -11.58 -4.38 -14.40
N LEU A 130 -11.61 -3.74 -15.57
CA LEU A 130 -12.75 -3.74 -16.46
C LEU A 130 -13.05 -5.15 -16.97
N GLU A 131 -12.04 -5.90 -17.41
CA GLU A 131 -12.19 -7.30 -17.82
C GLU A 131 -12.83 -8.15 -16.72
N LEU A 132 -12.32 -8.08 -15.49
CA LEU A 132 -12.90 -8.80 -14.35
C LEU A 132 -14.33 -8.36 -14.05
N SER A 133 -14.62 -7.06 -14.14
CA SER A 133 -15.98 -6.56 -13.95
C SER A 133 -16.95 -7.09 -15.01
N THR A 134 -16.53 -7.16 -16.28
CA THR A 134 -17.34 -7.71 -17.37
C THR A 134 -17.56 -9.21 -17.25
N ALA A 135 -16.63 -9.92 -16.61
CA ALA A 135 -16.76 -11.34 -16.29
C ALA A 135 -17.67 -11.62 -15.07
N GLY A 136 -18.24 -10.60 -14.43
CA GLY A 136 -19.07 -10.73 -13.23
C GLY A 136 -18.30 -10.77 -11.91
N TYR A 137 -17.00 -10.47 -11.95
CA TYR A 137 -16.11 -10.38 -10.79
C TYR A 137 -15.81 -8.91 -10.44
N ALA A 138 -16.84 -8.06 -10.50
CA ALA A 138 -16.69 -6.65 -10.18
C ALA A 138 -16.35 -6.45 -8.69
N PHE A 139 -15.70 -5.33 -8.38
CA PHE A 139 -15.30 -5.01 -7.00
C PHE A 139 -16.52 -4.89 -6.07
N ALA A 140 -17.67 -4.47 -6.60
CA ALA A 140 -18.91 -4.32 -5.84
C ALA A 140 -19.60 -5.65 -5.51
N ASP A 141 -19.35 -6.70 -6.31
CA ASP A 141 -20.09 -7.97 -6.21
C ASP A 141 -19.43 -8.97 -5.25
N ILE A 142 -18.12 -8.80 -4.98
CA ILE A 142 -17.34 -9.66 -4.10
C ILE A 142 -16.97 -8.85 -2.86
N SER A 143 -17.79 -8.96 -1.82
CA SER A 143 -17.61 -8.27 -0.53
C SER A 143 -16.53 -8.89 0.36
N VAL A 144 -15.77 -9.87 -0.13
CA VAL A 144 -14.69 -10.51 0.62
C VAL A 144 -13.50 -9.56 0.64
N GLU A 145 -13.28 -8.91 1.79
CA GLU A 145 -12.06 -8.16 2.03
C GLU A 145 -10.91 -9.16 2.20
N VAL A 146 -9.97 -9.15 1.25
CA VAL A 146 -8.79 -10.00 1.29
C VAL A 146 -7.85 -9.48 2.36
N THR A 147 -7.90 -10.11 3.54
CA THR A 147 -6.98 -9.86 4.64
C THR A 147 -5.66 -10.60 4.44
N ASP A 148 -4.59 -10.09 5.05
CA ASP A 148 -3.29 -10.76 5.04
C ASP A 148 -3.38 -12.17 5.61
N ASP A 149 -4.18 -12.36 6.65
CA ASP A 149 -4.42 -13.67 7.25
C ASP A 149 -5.02 -14.64 6.22
N LEU A 150 -6.07 -14.22 5.48
CA LEU A 150 -6.68 -15.02 4.43
C LEU A 150 -5.64 -15.42 3.36
N LEU A 151 -4.77 -14.50 2.95
CA LEU A 151 -3.70 -14.79 1.99
C LEU A 151 -2.69 -15.79 2.53
N VAL A 152 -2.28 -15.66 3.80
CA VAL A 152 -1.39 -16.64 4.44
C VAL A 152 -2.02 -18.04 4.42
N HIS A 153 -3.32 -18.14 4.72
CA HIS A 153 -4.04 -19.41 4.72
C HIS A 153 -4.13 -20.02 3.31
N LEU A 154 -4.37 -19.18 2.29
CA LEU A 154 -4.47 -19.63 0.90
C LEU A 154 -3.10 -20.02 0.30
N VAL A 155 -2.02 -19.35 0.71
CA VAL A 155 -0.65 -19.67 0.26
C VAL A 155 -0.09 -20.89 0.98
N HIS A 156 -0.37 -21.05 2.28
CA HIS A 156 0.12 -22.14 3.11
C HIS A 156 -1.03 -22.95 3.74
N PRO A 157 -1.76 -23.76 2.96
CA PRO A 157 -2.86 -24.57 3.48
C PRO A 157 -2.40 -25.61 4.51
N GLU A 158 -1.12 -26.00 4.52
CA GLU A 158 -0.57 -26.96 5.49
C GLU A 158 -0.44 -26.37 6.91
N ARG A 159 -0.52 -25.05 7.08
CA ARG A 159 -0.45 -24.40 8.39
C ARG A 159 -1.77 -24.47 9.18
N THR A 160 -2.89 -24.81 8.54
CA THR A 160 -4.20 -24.89 9.22
C THR A 160 -4.44 -26.22 9.94
N ASP A 161 -3.67 -27.27 9.64
CA ASP A 161 -3.80 -28.58 10.29
C ASP A 161 -3.01 -28.69 11.62
N GLY A 162 -2.42 -27.59 12.09
CA GLY A 162 -1.52 -27.54 13.24
C GLY A 162 -2.00 -26.72 14.44
N ALA A 163 -3.29 -26.38 14.53
CA ALA A 163 -3.86 -25.77 15.74
C ALA A 163 -4.28 -26.86 16.74
N TYR A 164 -3.32 -27.33 17.54
CA TYR A 164 -3.54 -27.91 18.88
C TYR A 164 -3.28 -26.84 19.94
#